data_AF-A8UCM0-F1
#
_entry.id   AF-A8UCM0-F1
#
_cell.length_a   1.000
_cell.length_b   1.000
_cell.length_c   1.000
_cell.angle_alpha   90.00
_cell.angle_beta   90.00
_cell.angle_gamma   90.00
#
_symmetry.space_group_name_H-M   'P 1'
#
loop_
_entity.id
_entity.type
_entity.pdbx_description
1 polymer ?
#
loop_
_entity_poly.entity_id
_entity_poly.type
_entity_poly.pdbx_seq_one_letter_code
_entity_poly.pdbx_strand_id
1 'polypeptide(L)'
;MDELSLKEKLKLHLQFEEGMDDSMLSFYIESAKDYVLTATGGQKDYLVMMVAGIMFDYSVAEKELGEALDALTPFFVQEVFNQYAETTD
;
A
#
# COMPACT_ATOMS: atom_id res chain seq x y z
N MET A 1 17.72 -0.56 -17.07
CA MET A 1 16.70 -1.41 -16.45
C MET A 1 15.50 -0.53 -16.28
N ASP A 2 14.40 -0.88 -16.93
CA ASP A 2 13.15 -0.14 -16.74
C ASP A 2 12.68 -0.33 -15.29
N GLU A 3 12.16 0.73 -14.69
CA GLU A 3 11.60 0.67 -13.35
C GLU A 3 10.33 -0.20 -13.37
N LEU A 4 10.21 -1.13 -12.42
CA LEU A 4 9.01 -1.97 -12.29
C LEU A 4 7.78 -1.11 -11.98
N SER A 5 6.68 -1.42 -12.63
CA SER A 5 5.37 -0.84 -12.31
C SER A 5 4.91 -1.24 -10.91
N LEU A 6 4.01 -0.46 -10.30
CA LEU A 6 3.41 -0.81 -9.00
C LEU A 6 2.72 -2.18 -9.01
N LYS A 7 2.10 -2.58 -10.13
CA LYS A 7 1.47 -3.90 -10.27
C LYS A 7 2.52 -5.02 -10.23
N GLU A 8 3.67 -4.84 -10.89
CA GLU A 8 4.78 -5.81 -10.86
C GLU A 8 5.43 -5.87 -9.47
N LYS A 9 5.66 -4.71 -8.84
CA LYS A 9 6.17 -4.63 -7.47
C LYS A 9 5.22 -5.33 -6.48
N LEU A 10 3.90 -5.15 -6.62
CA LEU A 10 2.90 -5.80 -5.77
C LEU A 10 2.86 -7.33 -5.98
N LYS A 11 2.97 -7.80 -7.23
CA LYS A 11 3.06 -9.24 -7.52
C LYS A 11 4.27 -9.87 -6.82
N LEU A 12 5.43 -9.20 -6.87
CA LEU A 12 6.63 -9.67 -6.16
C LEU A 12 6.44 -9.65 -4.64
N HIS A 13 5.79 -8.61 -4.11
CA HIS A 13 5.48 -8.48 -2.68
C HIS A 13 4.59 -9.63 -2.17
N LEU A 14 3.56 -9.99 -2.95
CA LEU A 14 2.61 -11.07 -2.64
C LEU A 14 3.13 -12.48 -2.97
N GLN A 15 4.34 -12.60 -3.50
CA GLN A 15 4.86 -13.87 -4.07
C GLN A 15 3.87 -14.50 -5.07
N PHE A 16 3.30 -13.66 -5.93
CA PHE A 16 2.24 -14.01 -6.86
C PHE A 16 2.72 -15.05 -7.88
N GLU A 17 2.09 -16.23 -7.88
CA GLU A 17 2.47 -17.37 -8.72
C GLU A 17 1.88 -17.28 -10.14
N GLU A 18 2.49 -18.02 -11.08
CA GLU A 18 2.01 -18.12 -12.45
C GLU A 18 0.61 -18.77 -12.49
N GLY A 19 -0.35 -18.07 -13.10
CA GLY A 19 -1.73 -18.54 -13.25
C GLY A 19 -2.72 -18.02 -12.19
N MET A 20 -2.25 -17.25 -11.21
CA MET A 20 -3.15 -16.52 -10.29
C MET A 20 -3.90 -15.38 -11.01
N ASP A 21 -5.15 -15.12 -10.62
CA ASP A 21 -5.96 -14.04 -11.20
C ASP A 21 -5.51 -12.67 -10.69
N ASP A 22 -5.02 -11.84 -11.60
CA ASP A 22 -4.47 -10.51 -11.29
C ASP A 22 -5.44 -9.35 -11.58
N SER A 23 -6.69 -9.66 -11.94
CA SER A 23 -7.70 -8.71 -12.38
C SER A 23 -8.02 -7.64 -11.32
N MET A 24 -7.96 -8.00 -10.04
CA MET A 24 -8.24 -7.13 -8.91
C MET A 24 -7.02 -6.33 -8.41
N LEU A 25 -5.80 -6.66 -8.83
CA LEU A 25 -4.60 -5.99 -8.30
C LEU A 25 -4.61 -4.48 -8.56
N SER A 26 -5.09 -4.06 -9.73
CA SER A 26 -5.21 -2.62 -10.04
C SER A 26 -6.21 -1.92 -9.12
N PHE A 27 -7.33 -2.57 -8.78
CA PHE A 27 -8.31 -2.02 -7.85
C PHE A 27 -7.74 -1.84 -6.44
N TYR A 28 -6.98 -2.82 -5.94
CA TYR A 28 -6.32 -2.73 -4.64
C TYR A 28 -5.24 -1.64 -4.61
N ILE A 29 -4.46 -1.49 -5.70
CA ILE A 29 -3.45 -0.43 -5.80
C ILE A 29 -4.10 0.95 -5.74
N GLU A 30 -5.17 1.20 -6.50
CA GLU A 30 -5.82 2.51 -6.48
C GLU A 30 -6.48 2.79 -5.12
N SER A 31 -7.13 1.80 -4.52
CA SER A 31 -7.70 1.93 -3.17
C SER A 31 -6.63 2.22 -2.12
N ALA A 32 -5.47 1.57 -2.23
CA ALA A 32 -4.33 1.80 -1.35
C ALA A 32 -3.71 3.18 -1.54
N LYS A 33 -3.61 3.68 -2.78
CA LYS A 33 -3.14 5.05 -3.07
C LYS A 33 -4.03 6.09 -2.40
N ASP A 34 -5.35 5.95 -2.51
CA ASP A 34 -6.30 6.87 -1.89
C ASP A 34 -6.21 6.83 -0.36
N TYR A 35 -6.08 5.62 0.21
CA TYR A 35 -5.90 5.43 1.65
C TYR A 35 -4.63 6.12 2.15
N VAL A 36 -3.48 5.85 1.51
CA VAL A 36 -2.17 6.40 1.92
C VAL A 36 -2.12 7.91 1.71
N LEU A 37 -2.70 8.42 0.63
CA LEU A 37 -2.83 9.86 0.39
C LEU A 37 -3.62 10.53 1.52
N THR A 38 -4.74 9.93 1.90
CA THR A 38 -5.58 10.46 2.98
C THR A 38 -4.87 10.39 4.34
N ALA A 39 -4.12 9.32 4.59
CA ALA A 39 -3.44 9.10 5.86
C ALA A 39 -2.17 9.96 6.03
N THR A 40 -1.48 10.30 4.93
CA THR A 40 -0.14 10.91 5.01
C THR A 40 -0.01 12.26 4.33
N GLY A 41 -0.88 12.61 3.38
CA GLY A 41 -0.71 13.78 2.51
C GLY A 41 0.05 13.49 1.21
N GLY A 42 0.55 12.26 1.02
CA GLY A 42 1.25 11.84 -0.20
C GLY A 42 1.12 10.35 -0.46
N GLN A 43 1.84 9.83 -1.46
CA GLN A 43 1.66 8.47 -1.95
C GLN A 43 3.00 7.72 -2.05
N LYS A 44 3.64 7.46 -0.90
CA LYS A 44 4.89 6.69 -0.90
C LYS A 44 4.63 5.26 -1.40
N ASP A 45 5.27 4.88 -2.51
CA ASP A 45 5.14 3.56 -3.15
C ASP A 45 5.16 2.39 -2.14
N TYR A 46 6.07 2.43 -1.17
CA TYR A 46 6.17 1.39 -0.14
C TYR A 46 4.89 1.22 0.69
N LEU A 47 4.30 2.32 1.16
CA LEU A 47 3.06 2.28 1.95
C LEU A 47 1.88 1.84 1.10
N VAL A 48 1.83 2.27 -0.17
CA VAL A 48 0.81 1.81 -1.12
C VAL A 48 0.88 0.30 -1.30
N MET A 49 2.09 -0.26 -1.46
CA MET A 49 2.26 -1.72 -1.56
C MET A 49 1.80 -2.46 -0.30
N MET A 50 2.15 -1.98 0.89
CA MET A 50 1.75 -2.60 2.16
C MET A 50 0.22 -2.60 2.31
N VAL A 51 -0.44 -1.47 2.05
CA VAL A 51 -1.90 -1.38 2.14
C VAL A 51 -2.60 -2.21 1.06
N ALA A 52 -2.09 -2.21 -0.18
CA ALA A 52 -2.63 -3.04 -1.25
C ALA A 52 -2.49 -4.53 -0.96
N GLY A 53 -1.38 -4.95 -0.35
CA GLY A 53 -1.19 -6.33 0.10
C GLY A 53 -2.20 -6.75 1.17
N ILE A 54 -2.42 -5.89 2.17
CA ILE A 54 -3.46 -6.09 3.19
C ILE A 54 -4.85 -6.20 2.54
N MET A 55 -5.19 -5.32 1.59
CA MET A 55 -6.48 -5.38 0.90
C MET A 55 -6.65 -6.64 0.03
N PHE A 56 -5.55 -7.19 -0.49
CA PHE A 56 -5.55 -8.46 -1.21
C PHE A 56 -5.82 -9.64 -0.26
N ASP A 57 -5.14 -9.68 0.89
CA ASP A 57 -5.26 -10.76 1.87
C ASP A 57 -6.61 -10.75 2.61
N TYR A 58 -7.15 -9.56 2.88
CA TYR A 58 -8.38 -9.37 3.65
C TYR A 58 -9.52 -8.85 2.77
N SER A 59 -10.37 -9.77 2.30
CA SER A 59 -11.55 -9.45 1.50
C SER A 59 -12.80 -9.06 2.31
N VAL A 60 -12.75 -9.21 3.63
CA VAL A 60 -13.86 -8.92 4.56
C VAL A 60 -13.35 -8.05 5.71
N ALA A 61 -14.19 -7.13 6.17
CA ALA A 61 -13.90 -6.24 7.29
C ALA A 61 -13.98 -6.98 8.64
N GLU A 62 -12.93 -7.73 8.95
CA GLU A 62 -12.77 -8.48 10.19
C GLU A 62 -11.75 -7.80 11.14
N LYS A 63 -11.61 -8.35 12.34
CA LYS A 63 -10.74 -7.78 13.38
C LYS A 63 -9.29 -7.71 12.92
N GLU A 64 -8.84 -8.74 12.22
CA GLU A 64 -7.50 -8.95 11.71
C GLU A 64 -7.13 -7.89 10.65
N LEU A 65 -8.08 -7.45 9.83
CA LEU A 65 -7.88 -6.33 8.90
C LEU A 65 -7.56 -5.05 9.67
N GLY A 66 -8.35 -4.75 10.71
CA GLY A 66 -8.13 -3.60 11.57
C GLY A 66 -6.74 -3.64 12.24
N GLU A 67 -6.38 -4.78 12.80
CA GLU A 67 -5.07 -4.99 13.42
C GLU A 67 -3.90 -4.82 12.42
N ALA A 68 -4.05 -5.31 11.19
CA ALA A 68 -3.05 -5.15 10.14
C ALA A 68 -2.88 -3.69 9.71
N LEU A 69 -3.98 -2.93 9.57
CA LEU A 69 -3.93 -1.50 9.26
C LEU A 69 -3.36 -0.69 10.44
N ASP A 70 -3.74 -1.01 11.68
CA ASP A 70 -3.23 -0.35 12.88
C ASP A 70 -1.72 -0.56 13.03
N ALA A 71 -1.20 -1.73 12.67
CA ALA A 71 0.24 -2.00 12.65
C ALA A 71 1.02 -1.09 11.69
N LEU A 72 0.37 -0.52 10.67
CA LEU A 72 1.00 0.44 9.76
C LEU A 72 1.04 1.88 10.31
N THR A 73 0.32 2.17 11.41
CA THR A 73 0.24 3.52 12.01
C THR A 73 1.60 4.19 12.24
N PRO A 74 2.62 3.52 12.82
CA PRO A 74 3.92 4.15 13.03
C PRO A 74 4.59 4.64 11.73
N PHE A 75 4.38 3.92 10.62
CA PHE A 75 4.93 4.28 9.32
C PHE A 75 4.19 5.46 8.70
N PHE A 76 2.86 5.53 8.86
CA PHE A 76 2.09 6.72 8.43
C PHE A 76 2.51 7.96 9.20
N VAL A 77 2.66 7.87 10.52
CA VAL A 77 3.13 8.98 11.35
C VAL A 77 4.51 9.45 10.91
N GLN A 78 5.44 8.51 10.68
CA GLN A 78 6.78 8.85 10.19
C GLN A 78 6.74 9.53 8.83
N GLU A 79 5.92 9.04 7.90
CA GLU A 79 5.79 9.62 6.55
C GLU A 79 5.23 11.05 6.60
N VAL A 80 4.23 11.30 7.44
CA VAL A 80 3.72 12.67 7.65
C VAL A 80 4.85 13.61 8.07
N PHE A 81 5.70 13.21 9.02
CA PHE A 81 6.84 14.03 9.44
C PHE A 81 7.85 14.26 8.31
N ASN A 82 8.14 13.24 7.49
CA ASN A 82 9.03 13.38 6.34
C ASN A 82 8.48 14.39 5.31
N GLN A 83 7.18 14.33 5.01
CA GLN A 83 6.56 15.26 4.05
C GLN A 83 6.55 16.70 4.56
N TYR A 84 6.33 16.91 5.87
CA TYR A 84 6.50 18.23 6.46
C TYR A 84 7.94 18.73 6.36
N ALA A 85 8.93 17.87 6.58
CA ALA A 85 10.34 18.26 6.43
C ALA A 85 10.68 18.65 4.98
N GLU A 86 10.26 17.87 3.99
CA GLU A 86 10.53 18.11 2.57
C GLU A 86 9.86 19.39 2.02
N THR A 87 8.78 19.85 2.65
CA THR A 87 8.03 21.06 2.22
C THR A 87 8.48 22.35 2.90
N THR A 88 9.38 22.26 3.88
CA THR A 88 9.86 23.43 4.65
C THR A 88 11.31 23.82 4.32
N ASP A 89 11.98 23.08 3.42
CA ASP A 89 13.27 23.42 2.79
C ASP A 89 13.06 24.16 1.45
#